data_AF-A0A177YH49-F1
#
_entry.id   AF-A0A177YH49-F1
#
_cell.length_a   1.000
_cell.length_b   1.000
_cell.length_c   1.000
_cell.angle_alpha   90.00
_cell.angle_beta   90.00
_cell.angle_gamma   90.00
#
_symmetry.space_group_name_H-M   'P 1'
#
loop_
_entity.id
_entity.type
_entity.pdbx_description
1 polymer ?
#
loop_
_entity_poly.entity_id
_entity_poly.type
_entity_poly.pdbx_seq_one_letter_code
_entity_poly.pdbx_strand_id
1 'polypeptide(L)'
;MASIDVAFDRRRNSLNFLRLVFALAVIVSHTWPLTGAGPEPRLGDMTLGHWSVAGFFVISGYLITASRMNEQSTSKYLWRRVLRIYPGYWVCIAVVGLVAAPIVWFLAGNNGLGVFTRADGGLAYFLKNITLFRGQVDVAGTTSIDQFLFQSDWNGSLWSLPFEFACYLIVAVLGITASLRRTKLPIYLTGLVLLALNVVYQYGPLEIESYYAERFLTFGLKDAE
;
A
#
# COMPACT_ATOMS: atom_id res chain seq x y z
N MET A 1 20.55 32.83 4.04
CA MET A 1 19.48 31.82 4.19
C MET A 1 19.27 31.17 2.82
N ALA A 2 19.55 29.89 2.65
CA ALA A 2 19.28 29.20 1.39
C ALA A 2 17.76 29.15 1.16
N SER A 3 17.29 29.39 -0.07
CA SER A 3 15.86 29.20 -0.39
C SER A 3 15.48 27.73 -0.23
N ILE A 4 14.21 27.46 0.07
CA ILE A 4 13.67 26.09 0.20
C ILE A 4 14.04 25.22 -1.01
N ASP A 5 14.07 25.79 -2.22
CA ASP A 5 14.44 25.07 -3.45
C ASP A 5 15.89 24.59 -3.45
N VAL A 6 16.83 25.34 -2.83
CA VAL A 6 18.23 24.93 -2.71
C VAL A 6 18.41 23.83 -1.65
N ALA A 7 17.66 23.91 -0.55
CA ALA A 7 17.70 22.90 0.52
C ALA A 7 17.10 21.55 0.10
N PHE A 8 16.13 21.55 -0.83
CA PHE A 8 15.46 20.35 -1.34
C PHE A 8 15.91 19.92 -2.75
N ASP A 9 17.10 20.32 -3.20
CA ASP A 9 17.66 19.84 -4.46
C ASP A 9 17.65 18.30 -4.50
N ARG A 10 16.98 17.74 -5.50
CA ARG A 10 16.76 16.29 -5.68
C ARG A 10 18.06 15.49 -5.71
N ARG A 11 19.17 16.10 -6.12
CA ARG A 11 20.49 15.43 -6.16
C ARG A 11 21.29 15.54 -4.87
N ARG A 12 20.85 16.38 -3.92
CA ARG A 12 21.57 16.71 -2.68
C ARG A 12 20.70 16.55 -1.42
N ASN A 13 19.61 15.79 -1.51
CA ASN A 13 18.76 15.50 -0.37
C ASN A 13 18.73 14.01 -0.02
N SER A 14 18.54 13.72 1.26
CA SER A 14 18.48 12.37 1.81
C SER A 14 17.06 11.84 1.92
N LEU A 15 16.12 12.32 1.09
CA LEU A 15 14.70 11.93 1.18
C LEU A 15 14.50 10.45 0.87
N ASN A 16 15.28 9.87 -0.04
CA ASN A 16 15.25 8.43 -0.30
C ASN A 16 15.76 7.62 0.89
N PHE A 17 16.76 8.14 1.62
CA PHE A 17 17.25 7.51 2.85
C PHE A 17 16.18 7.56 3.94
N LEU A 18 15.51 8.69 4.14
CA LEU A 18 14.40 8.78 5.10
C LEU A 18 13.26 7.83 4.75
N ARG A 19 12.95 7.64 3.46
CA ARG A 19 11.97 6.64 3.02
C ARG A 19 12.39 5.22 3.39
N LEU A 20 13.68 4.89 3.27
CA LEU A 20 14.20 3.60 3.71
C LEU A 20 14.08 3.46 5.24
N VAL A 21 14.43 4.49 6.01
CA VAL A 21 14.27 4.49 7.48
C VAL A 21 12.82 4.24 7.88
N PHE A 22 11.86 4.91 7.25
CA PHE A 22 10.43 4.67 7.52
C PHE A 22 10.00 3.26 7.12
N ALA A 23 10.44 2.75 5.96
CA ALA A 23 10.12 1.38 5.56
C ALA A 23 10.68 0.33 6.55
N LEU A 24 11.91 0.54 7.06
CA LEU A 24 12.49 -0.30 8.09
C LEU A 24 11.71 -0.22 9.41
N ALA A 25 11.29 0.98 9.81
CA ALA A 25 10.48 1.16 11.01
C ALA A 25 9.10 0.47 10.92
N VAL A 26 8.49 0.41 9.72
CA VAL A 26 7.27 -0.40 9.48
C VAL A 26 7.54 -1.89 9.68
N ILE A 27 8.64 -2.41 9.10
CA ILE A 27 9.04 -3.81 9.27
C ILE A 27 9.20 -4.11 10.76
N VAL A 28 9.97 -3.28 11.45
CA VAL A 28 10.20 -3.37 12.89
C VAL A 28 8.85 -3.39 13.62
N SER A 29 7.94 -2.42 13.41
CA SER A 29 6.62 -2.40 14.07
C SER A 29 5.82 -3.70 13.90
N HIS A 30 5.71 -4.21 12.67
CA HIS A 30 4.92 -5.41 12.39
C HIS A 30 5.60 -6.72 12.82
N THR A 31 6.92 -6.74 13.04
CA THR A 31 7.58 -7.96 13.54
C THR A 31 7.11 -8.36 14.95
N TRP A 32 6.72 -7.41 15.82
CA TRP A 32 6.22 -7.73 17.17
C TRP A 32 4.98 -8.64 17.14
N PRO A 33 3.85 -8.23 16.52
CA PRO A 33 2.67 -9.08 16.48
C PRO A 33 2.91 -10.35 15.66
N LEU A 34 3.69 -10.28 14.57
CA LEU A 34 3.94 -11.45 13.70
C LEU A 34 4.78 -12.54 14.37
N THR A 35 5.65 -12.19 15.32
CA THR A 35 6.49 -13.15 16.05
C THR A 35 5.91 -13.56 17.40
N GLY A 36 4.75 -13.01 17.79
CA GLY A 36 4.18 -13.19 19.12
C GLY A 36 4.97 -12.47 20.22
N ALA A 37 5.89 -11.55 19.89
CA ALA A 37 6.70 -10.82 20.86
C ALA A 37 5.93 -9.73 21.63
N GLY A 38 4.68 -9.48 21.27
CA GLY A 38 3.78 -8.54 21.95
C GLY A 38 3.04 -7.60 20.99
N PRO A 39 2.34 -6.58 21.52
CA PRO A 39 1.68 -5.57 20.70
C PRO A 39 2.71 -4.72 19.94
N GLU A 40 2.26 -4.05 18.87
CA GLU A 40 3.12 -3.14 18.11
C GLU A 40 3.71 -2.04 19.02
N PRO A 41 5.01 -1.68 18.85
CA PRO A 41 5.62 -0.56 19.55
C PRO A 41 4.83 0.72 19.34
N ARG A 42 4.69 1.54 20.40
CA ARG A 42 3.90 2.78 20.37
C ARG A 42 4.77 4.01 20.66
N LEU A 43 4.39 5.12 20.04
CA LEU A 43 4.91 6.45 20.33
C LEU A 43 3.71 7.37 20.59
N GLY A 44 3.41 7.58 21.88
CA GLY A 44 2.15 8.20 22.31
C GLY A 44 0.95 7.30 21.99
N ASP A 45 -0.11 7.90 21.46
CA ASP A 45 -1.37 7.20 21.19
C ASP A 45 -1.34 6.35 19.91
N MET A 46 -0.31 6.49 19.08
CA MET A 46 -0.19 5.78 17.80
C MET A 46 0.96 4.77 17.81
N THR A 47 0.83 3.71 17.00
CA THR A 47 1.90 2.74 16.77
C THR A 47 3.06 3.35 15.98
N LEU A 48 4.25 2.77 16.12
CA LEU A 48 5.43 3.10 15.31
C LEU A 48 5.15 2.90 13.82
N GLY A 49 4.44 1.82 13.46
CA GLY A 49 4.02 1.54 12.09
C GLY A 49 3.18 2.66 11.50
N HIS A 50 2.19 3.17 12.24
CA HIS A 50 1.35 4.29 11.80
C HIS A 50 2.17 5.56 11.53
N TRP A 51 3.05 5.97 12.46
CA TRP A 51 3.93 7.12 12.26
C TRP A 51 4.85 6.95 11.05
N SER A 52 5.36 5.72 10.86
CA SER A 52 6.30 5.41 9.79
C SER A 52 5.63 5.43 8.42
N VAL A 53 4.44 4.86 8.28
CA VAL A 53 3.65 4.93 7.05
C VAL A 53 3.29 6.37 6.73
N ALA A 54 2.85 7.16 7.71
CA ALA A 54 2.53 8.58 7.51
C ALA A 54 3.76 9.37 6.99
N GLY A 55 4.92 9.21 7.63
CA GLY A 55 6.17 9.84 7.20
C GLY A 55 6.59 9.42 5.79
N PHE A 56 6.48 8.13 5.47
CA PHE A 56 6.77 7.59 4.14
C PHE A 56 5.87 8.21 3.07
N PHE A 57 4.56 8.32 3.33
CA PHE A 57 3.59 8.90 2.40
C PHE A 57 3.81 10.41 2.20
N VAL A 58 4.13 11.16 3.26
CA VAL A 58 4.41 12.60 3.16
C VAL A 58 5.62 12.87 2.26
N ILE A 59 6.75 12.18 2.51
CA ILE A 59 7.96 12.36 1.70
C ILE A 59 7.71 11.88 0.26
N SER A 60 7.02 10.75 0.09
CA SER A 60 6.70 10.23 -1.24
C SER A 60 5.82 11.22 -2.01
N GLY A 61 4.79 11.78 -1.38
CA GLY A 61 3.90 12.78 -1.96
C GLY A 61 4.65 14.00 -2.49
N TYR A 62 5.60 14.53 -1.72
CA TYR A 62 6.48 15.61 -2.16
C TYR A 62 7.28 15.22 -3.42
N LEU A 63 7.96 14.07 -3.41
CA LEU A 63 8.79 13.62 -4.53
C LEU A 63 7.98 13.32 -5.80
N ILE A 64 6.78 12.77 -5.65
CA ILE A 64 5.86 12.48 -6.75
C ILE A 64 5.40 13.78 -7.39
N THR A 65 5.01 14.76 -6.57
CA THR A 65 4.54 16.08 -7.01
C THR A 65 5.66 16.83 -7.73
N ALA A 66 6.86 16.88 -7.14
CA ALA A 66 8.04 17.46 -7.77
C ALA A 66 8.37 16.75 -9.10
N SER A 67 8.22 15.44 -9.18
CA SER A 67 8.40 14.70 -10.42
C SER A 67 7.33 15.00 -11.47
N ARG A 68 6.09 15.32 -11.09
CA ARG A 68 5.05 15.73 -12.04
C ARG A 68 5.29 17.15 -12.55
N MET A 69 5.72 18.07 -11.69
CA MET A 69 6.05 19.45 -12.09
C MET A 69 7.19 19.51 -13.12
N ASN A 70 8.11 18.55 -13.08
CA ASN A 70 9.25 18.46 -13.99
C ASN A 70 8.97 17.62 -15.26
N GLU A 71 7.80 17.00 -15.40
CA GLU A 71 7.44 16.16 -16.55
C GLU A 71 6.23 16.77 -17.25
N GLN A 72 6.35 17.07 -18.55
CA GLN A 72 5.26 17.72 -19.29
C GLN A 72 4.17 16.71 -19.65
N SER A 73 4.54 15.48 -20.03
CA SER A 73 3.59 14.45 -20.45
C SER A 73 3.01 13.67 -19.28
N THR A 74 1.68 13.76 -19.08
CA THR A 74 0.97 12.95 -18.06
C THR A 74 1.13 11.45 -18.31
N SER A 75 1.04 11.02 -19.57
CA SER A 75 1.17 9.59 -19.93
C SER A 75 2.55 9.07 -19.57
N LYS A 76 3.61 9.83 -19.86
CA LYS A 76 4.99 9.46 -19.49
C LYS A 76 5.20 9.44 -17.98
N TYR A 77 4.57 10.36 -17.26
CA TYR A 77 4.56 10.37 -15.80
C TYR A 77 3.89 9.09 -15.24
N LEU A 78 2.69 8.73 -15.70
CA LEU A 78 1.97 7.54 -15.24
C LEU A 78 2.70 6.24 -15.62
N TRP A 79 3.21 6.15 -16.85
CA TRP A 79 3.95 4.98 -17.31
C TRP A 79 5.16 4.66 -16.42
N ARG A 80 5.94 5.68 -16.04
CA ARG A 80 7.07 5.52 -15.10
C ARG A 80 6.65 5.05 -13.72
N ARG A 81 5.40 5.26 -13.31
CA ARG A 81 4.86 4.81 -12.02
C ARG A 81 4.33 3.39 -12.09
N VAL A 82 3.69 3.03 -13.20
CA VAL A 82 3.33 1.64 -13.49
C VAL A 82 4.59 0.77 -13.47
N LEU A 83 5.62 1.15 -14.22
CA LEU A 83 6.91 0.43 -14.25
C LEU A 83 7.65 0.42 -12.90
N ARG A 84 7.31 1.31 -11.99
CA ARG A 84 7.90 1.34 -10.64
C ARG A 84 7.23 0.34 -9.70
N ILE A 85 5.91 0.16 -9.79
CA ILE A 85 5.15 -0.68 -8.85
C ILE A 85 5.00 -2.11 -9.38
N TYR A 86 4.50 -2.26 -10.61
CA TYR A 86 4.04 -3.55 -11.12
C TYR A 86 5.12 -4.64 -11.21
N PRO A 87 6.37 -4.36 -11.66
CA PRO A 87 7.38 -5.40 -11.73
C PRO A 87 7.71 -6.01 -10.37
N GLY A 88 7.90 -5.18 -9.34
CA GLY A 88 8.17 -5.66 -7.98
C GLY A 88 6.95 -6.36 -7.36
N TYR A 89 5.76 -5.81 -7.62
CA TYR A 89 4.51 -6.39 -7.16
C TYR A 89 4.27 -7.80 -7.73
N TRP A 90 4.41 -7.98 -9.06
CA TRP A 90 4.23 -9.28 -9.71
C TRP A 90 5.22 -10.33 -9.23
N VAL A 91 6.49 -9.94 -9.05
CA VAL A 91 7.49 -10.85 -8.47
C VAL A 91 7.08 -11.24 -7.05
N CYS A 92 6.62 -10.29 -6.23
CA CYS A 92 6.21 -10.56 -4.85
C CYS A 92 5.04 -11.55 -4.77
N ILE A 93 3.95 -11.32 -5.52
CA ILE A 93 2.79 -12.24 -5.50
C ILE A 93 3.11 -13.59 -6.13
N ALA A 94 4.01 -13.66 -7.11
CA ALA A 94 4.48 -14.91 -7.69
C ALA A 94 5.31 -15.71 -6.68
N VAL A 95 6.22 -15.06 -5.95
CA VAL A 95 6.99 -15.69 -4.88
C VAL A 95 6.07 -16.23 -3.78
N VAL A 96 5.05 -15.47 -3.38
CA VAL A 96 4.07 -15.94 -2.38
C VAL A 96 3.32 -17.18 -2.89
N GLY A 97 2.65 -17.06 -4.05
CA GLY A 97 1.77 -18.12 -4.55
C GLY A 97 2.50 -19.36 -5.06
N LEU A 98 3.68 -19.20 -5.66
CA LEU A 98 4.38 -20.29 -6.35
C LEU A 98 5.60 -20.83 -5.60
N VAL A 99 6.03 -20.17 -4.51
CA VAL A 99 7.20 -20.59 -3.73
C VAL A 99 6.86 -20.70 -2.25
N ALA A 100 6.50 -19.60 -1.59
CA ALA A 100 6.32 -19.57 -0.13
C ALA A 100 5.16 -20.45 0.35
N ALA A 101 3.98 -20.33 -0.27
CA ALA A 101 2.82 -21.16 0.08
C ALA A 101 3.02 -22.65 -0.23
N PRO A 102 3.58 -23.05 -1.38
CA PRO A 102 3.98 -24.45 -1.63
C PRO A 102 4.96 -25.01 -0.59
N ILE A 103 5.95 -24.23 -0.13
CA ILE A 103 6.86 -24.67 0.92
C ILE A 103 6.07 -25.00 2.20
N VAL A 104 5.19 -24.12 2.66
CA VAL A 104 4.36 -24.37 3.85
C VAL A 104 3.42 -25.56 3.65
N TRP A 105 2.80 -25.68 2.47
CA TRP A 105 1.94 -26.81 2.12
C TRP A 105 2.65 -28.16 2.26
N PHE A 106 3.87 -28.29 1.74
CA PHE A 106 4.64 -29.54 1.83
C PHE A 106 5.19 -29.79 3.23
N LEU A 107 5.63 -28.74 3.95
CA LEU A 107 6.09 -28.86 5.34
C LEU A 107 4.96 -29.33 6.28
N ALA A 108 3.72 -28.98 5.95
CA ALA A 108 2.52 -29.47 6.64
C ALA A 108 2.17 -30.94 6.38
N GLY A 109 2.94 -31.66 5.55
CA GLY A 109 2.70 -33.06 5.22
C GLY A 109 1.62 -33.28 4.16
N ASN A 110 1.10 -32.21 3.55
CA ASN A 110 0.21 -32.33 2.40
C ASN A 110 0.99 -32.79 1.18
N ASN A 111 0.38 -33.65 0.37
CA ASN A 111 0.97 -34.17 -0.86
C ASN A 111 0.16 -33.74 -2.08
N GLY A 112 0.82 -33.66 -3.25
CA GLY A 112 0.17 -33.37 -4.54
C GLY A 112 0.21 -31.89 -4.95
N LEU A 113 -0.25 -31.63 -6.17
CA LEU A 113 -0.18 -30.33 -6.84
C LEU A 113 -1.36 -29.38 -6.52
N GLY A 114 -2.21 -29.76 -5.56
CA GLY A 114 -3.39 -28.98 -5.17
C GLY A 114 -3.05 -27.55 -4.75
N VAL A 115 -1.87 -27.34 -4.13
CA VAL A 115 -1.40 -26.00 -3.77
C VAL A 115 -1.28 -25.06 -4.96
N PHE A 116 -1.09 -25.56 -6.18
CA PHE A 116 -1.02 -24.76 -7.40
C PHE A 116 -2.35 -24.69 -8.16
N THR A 117 -3.03 -25.84 -8.29
CA THR A 117 -4.12 -26.03 -9.26
C THR A 117 -5.52 -25.81 -8.71
N ARG A 118 -5.69 -25.75 -7.38
CA ARG A 118 -7.01 -25.47 -6.78
C ARG A 118 -7.51 -24.07 -7.17
N ALA A 119 -8.82 -23.87 -7.07
CA ALA A 119 -9.46 -22.57 -7.32
C ALA A 119 -9.00 -21.45 -6.35
N ASP A 120 -8.44 -21.85 -5.20
CA ASP A 120 -7.79 -21.03 -4.19
C ASP A 120 -6.26 -21.28 -4.13
N GLY A 121 -5.67 -21.97 -5.10
CA GLY A 121 -4.26 -22.29 -5.16
C GLY A 121 -3.37 -21.13 -5.59
N GLY A 122 -2.06 -21.38 -5.71
CA GLY A 122 -1.03 -20.39 -5.99
C GLY A 122 -1.14 -19.72 -7.36
N LEU A 123 -1.60 -20.46 -8.38
CA LEU A 123 -1.90 -19.88 -9.69
C LEU A 123 -3.11 -18.94 -9.61
N ALA A 124 -4.16 -19.35 -8.88
CA ALA A 124 -5.32 -18.51 -8.65
C ALA A 124 -4.95 -17.26 -7.85
N TYR A 125 -4.09 -17.39 -6.83
CA TYR A 125 -3.55 -16.26 -6.07
C TYR A 125 -2.83 -15.25 -6.97
N PHE A 126 -1.94 -15.71 -7.87
CA PHE A 126 -1.25 -14.82 -8.80
C PHE A 126 -2.23 -14.09 -9.72
N LEU A 127 -3.18 -14.82 -10.32
CA LEU A 127 -4.12 -14.26 -11.29
C LEU A 127 -5.13 -13.30 -10.64
N LYS A 128 -5.72 -13.67 -9.50
CA LYS A 128 -6.68 -12.82 -8.77
C LYS A 128 -6.03 -11.59 -8.14
N ASN A 129 -4.71 -11.59 -7.96
CA ASN A 129 -3.95 -10.44 -7.46
C ASN A 129 -3.08 -9.79 -8.53
N ILE A 130 -3.31 -10.03 -9.83
CA ILE A 130 -2.46 -9.43 -10.89
C ILE A 130 -2.59 -7.90 -10.94
N THR A 131 -3.74 -7.39 -10.50
CA THR A 131 -3.98 -5.96 -10.27
C THR A 131 -3.68 -5.60 -8.82
N LEU A 132 -3.58 -4.31 -8.50
CA LEU A 132 -3.36 -3.87 -7.12
C LEU A 132 -4.56 -4.15 -6.20
N PHE A 133 -5.72 -4.53 -6.75
CA PHE A 133 -6.87 -4.98 -5.97
C PHE A 133 -6.65 -6.43 -5.53
N ARG A 134 -6.69 -6.65 -4.21
CA ARG A 134 -6.40 -7.97 -3.62
C ARG A 134 -7.63 -8.86 -3.69
N GLY A 135 -7.69 -9.73 -4.70
CA GLY A 135 -8.78 -10.68 -4.89
C GLY A 135 -8.62 -12.00 -4.13
N GLN A 136 -7.44 -12.26 -3.56
CA GLN A 136 -7.18 -13.46 -2.75
C GLN A 136 -6.06 -13.20 -1.75
N VAL A 137 -6.27 -13.52 -0.47
CA VAL A 137 -5.31 -13.25 0.61
C VAL A 137 -4.56 -14.50 1.08
N ASP A 138 -5.17 -15.67 0.92
CA ASP A 138 -4.63 -16.97 1.31
C ASP A 138 -4.32 -17.85 0.08
N VAL A 139 -3.55 -18.92 0.25
CA VAL A 139 -3.27 -19.91 -0.80
C VAL A 139 -3.61 -21.30 -0.27
N ALA A 140 -4.65 -21.94 -0.80
CA ALA A 140 -5.05 -23.31 -0.50
C ALA A 140 -5.18 -23.66 1.00
N GLY A 141 -5.54 -22.70 1.86
CA GLY A 141 -5.63 -22.88 3.31
C GLY A 141 -4.27 -22.87 4.01
N THR A 142 -3.18 -22.50 3.34
CA THR A 142 -1.83 -22.60 3.93
C THR A 142 -1.60 -21.64 5.11
N THR A 143 -2.33 -20.52 5.16
CA THR A 143 -2.26 -19.60 6.32
C THR A 143 -2.92 -20.14 7.57
N SER A 144 -3.80 -21.14 7.50
CA SER A 144 -4.45 -21.73 8.69
C SER A 144 -3.73 -22.96 9.24
N ILE A 145 -2.64 -23.40 8.59
CA ILE A 145 -1.91 -24.61 8.99
C ILE A 145 -1.00 -24.35 10.20
N ASP A 146 -0.48 -23.13 10.35
CA ASP A 146 0.39 -22.75 11.47
C ASP A 146 -0.14 -21.48 12.15
N GLN A 147 -0.27 -21.53 13.48
CA GLN A 147 -0.68 -20.39 14.32
C GLN A 147 0.27 -19.19 14.20
N PHE A 148 1.48 -19.39 13.68
CA PHE A 148 2.44 -18.32 13.41
C PHE A 148 1.96 -17.32 12.34
N LEU A 149 1.03 -17.72 11.47
CA LEU A 149 0.42 -16.85 10.47
C LEU A 149 -0.82 -16.20 11.11
N PHE A 150 -0.59 -15.27 12.04
CA PHE A 150 -1.59 -14.61 12.88
C PHE A 150 -2.72 -13.87 12.13
N GLN A 151 -2.70 -13.88 10.80
CA GLN A 151 -3.81 -13.46 9.95
C GLN A 151 -3.84 -14.39 8.75
N SER A 152 -5.04 -14.75 8.29
CA SER A 152 -5.27 -15.52 7.06
C SER A 152 -4.92 -14.71 5.79
N ASP A 153 -3.76 -14.03 5.80
CA ASP A 153 -3.24 -13.15 4.77
C ASP A 153 -1.72 -13.36 4.67
N TRP A 154 -1.26 -13.87 3.53
CA TRP A 154 0.16 -14.06 3.25
C TRP A 154 0.94 -12.75 3.16
N ASN A 155 0.28 -11.66 2.77
CA ASN A 155 0.95 -10.39 2.51
C ASN A 155 0.03 -9.20 2.80
N GLY A 156 -0.20 -8.98 4.09
CA GLY A 156 -0.95 -7.84 4.61
C GLY A 156 -0.40 -6.49 4.14
N SER A 157 0.93 -6.37 3.97
CA SER A 157 1.58 -5.11 3.61
C SER A 157 1.21 -4.56 2.21
N LEU A 158 0.67 -5.41 1.32
CA LEU A 158 0.22 -5.00 -0.02
C LEU A 158 -0.93 -3.97 0.01
N TRP A 159 -1.65 -3.86 1.14
CA TRP A 159 -2.80 -2.96 1.29
C TRP A 159 -2.49 -1.49 0.99
N SER A 160 -1.23 -1.06 1.15
CA SER A 160 -0.80 0.33 0.96
C SER A 160 -0.59 0.72 -0.51
N LEU A 161 -0.37 -0.25 -1.40
CA LEU A 161 -0.04 0.00 -2.81
C LEU A 161 -1.19 0.65 -3.62
N PRO A 162 -2.47 0.24 -3.47
CA PRO A 162 -3.59 0.94 -4.09
C PRO A 162 -3.64 2.42 -3.72
N PHE A 163 -3.36 2.77 -2.47
CA PHE A 163 -3.33 4.17 -2.03
C PHE A 163 -2.17 4.94 -2.65
N GLU A 164 -0.97 4.35 -2.73
CA GLU A 164 0.16 4.96 -3.41
C GLU A 164 -0.18 5.23 -4.89
N PHE A 165 -0.82 4.27 -5.57
CA PHE A 165 -1.23 4.45 -6.96
C PHE A 165 -2.35 5.49 -7.11
N ALA A 166 -3.33 5.53 -6.20
CA ALA A 166 -4.37 6.55 -6.17
C ALA A 166 -3.77 7.96 -6.01
N CYS A 167 -2.76 8.13 -5.14
CA CYS A 167 -2.02 9.40 -5.03
C CYS A 167 -1.37 9.80 -6.36
N TYR A 168 -0.82 8.84 -7.13
CA TYR A 168 -0.27 9.14 -8.45
C TYR A 168 -1.33 9.68 -9.42
N LEU A 169 -2.53 9.08 -9.42
CA LEU A 169 -3.66 9.51 -10.24
C LEU A 169 -4.15 10.91 -9.82
N ILE A 170 -4.30 11.17 -8.52
CA ILE A 170 -4.70 12.49 -8.00
C ILE A 170 -3.70 13.56 -8.46
N VAL A 171 -2.40 13.32 -8.30
CA VAL A 171 -1.35 14.26 -8.74
C VAL A 171 -1.37 14.45 -10.27
N ALA A 172 -1.66 13.40 -11.05
CA ALA A 172 -1.81 13.51 -12.49
C ALA A 172 -2.99 14.41 -12.88
N VAL A 173 -4.17 14.19 -12.29
CA VAL A 173 -5.39 14.98 -12.51
C VAL A 173 -5.19 16.43 -12.08
N LEU A 174 -4.60 16.66 -10.90
CA LEU A 174 -4.28 18.00 -10.42
C LEU A 174 -3.28 18.72 -11.34
N GLY A 175 -2.26 18.02 -11.83
CA GLY A 175 -1.31 18.58 -12.78
C GLY A 175 -1.97 18.99 -14.10
N ILE A 176 -2.90 18.19 -14.62
CA ILE A 176 -3.68 18.52 -15.82
C ILE A 176 -4.59 19.73 -15.57
N THR A 177 -5.40 19.67 -14.52
CA THR A 177 -6.43 20.70 -14.23
C THR A 177 -5.80 22.05 -13.87
N ALA A 178 -4.72 22.07 -13.11
CA ALA A 178 -3.99 23.30 -12.79
C ALA A 178 -3.32 23.90 -14.04
N SER A 179 -2.79 23.07 -14.94
CA SER A 179 -2.21 23.51 -16.20
C SER A 179 -3.27 24.08 -17.16
N LEU A 180 -4.43 23.42 -17.28
CA LEU A 180 -5.53 23.86 -18.14
C LEU A 180 -6.18 25.16 -17.62
N ARG A 181 -6.41 25.27 -16.31
CA ARG A 181 -7.03 26.45 -15.69
C ARG A 181 -6.04 27.58 -15.41
N ARG A 182 -4.73 27.38 -15.64
CA ARG A 182 -3.65 28.33 -15.31
C ARG A 182 -3.70 28.83 -13.85
N THR A 183 -4.29 28.05 -12.93
CA THR A 183 -4.47 28.42 -11.52
C THR A 183 -4.15 27.24 -10.60
N LYS A 184 -3.71 27.55 -9.37
CA LYS A 184 -3.46 26.55 -8.32
C LYS A 184 -4.72 26.17 -7.53
N LEU A 185 -5.88 26.76 -7.87
CA LEU A 185 -7.14 26.57 -7.16
C LEU A 185 -7.57 25.09 -7.02
N PRO A 186 -7.47 24.24 -8.06
CA PRO A 186 -7.82 22.82 -7.92
C PRO A 186 -7.03 22.10 -6.83
N ILE A 187 -5.76 22.48 -6.64
CA ILE A 187 -4.87 21.88 -5.63
C ILE A 187 -5.36 22.23 -4.22
N TYR A 188 -5.66 23.52 -3.97
CA TYR A 188 -6.16 23.97 -2.67
C TYR A 188 -7.54 23.38 -2.36
N LEU A 189 -8.42 23.29 -3.36
CA LEU A 189 -9.74 22.66 -3.19
C LEU A 189 -9.63 21.18 -2.85
N THR A 190 -8.75 20.44 -3.53
CA THR A 190 -8.51 19.03 -3.17
C THR A 190 -7.97 18.90 -1.76
N GLY A 191 -7.03 19.75 -1.35
CA GLY A 191 -6.54 19.78 0.04
C GLY A 191 -7.65 20.06 1.06
N LEU A 192 -8.51 21.04 0.77
CA LEU A 192 -9.66 21.39 1.62
C LEU A 192 -10.67 20.25 1.71
N VAL A 193 -10.99 19.59 0.59
CA VAL A 193 -11.91 18.44 0.56
C VAL A 193 -11.33 17.27 1.36
N LEU A 194 -10.05 16.95 1.21
CA LEU A 194 -9.40 15.89 1.99
C LEU A 194 -9.40 16.21 3.49
N LEU A 195 -9.15 17.47 3.86
CA LEU A 195 -9.23 17.92 5.26
C LEU A 195 -10.66 17.81 5.79
N ALA A 196 -11.66 18.26 5.03
CA ALA A 196 -13.06 18.16 5.42
C ALA A 196 -13.49 16.70 5.60
N LEU A 197 -13.11 15.81 4.67
CA LEU A 197 -13.36 14.37 4.79
C LEU A 197 -12.68 13.77 6.01
N ASN A 198 -11.45 14.19 6.34
CA ASN A 198 -10.76 13.72 7.54
C ASN A 198 -11.45 14.19 8.83
N VAL A 199 -11.89 15.45 8.89
CA VAL A 199 -12.67 15.98 10.02
C VAL A 199 -14.01 15.27 10.16
N VAL A 200 -14.72 15.01 9.05
CA VAL A 200 -15.97 14.25 9.05
C VAL A 200 -15.73 12.80 9.48
N TYR A 201 -14.63 12.19 9.06
CA TYR A 201 -14.28 10.83 9.50
C TYR A 201 -14.03 10.77 11.01
N GLN A 202 -13.39 11.79 11.59
CA GLN A 202 -12.99 11.78 13.00
C GLN A 202 -14.03 12.34 13.96
N TYR A 203 -14.90 13.24 13.50
CA TYR A 203 -15.87 13.96 14.34
C TYR A 203 -17.29 13.97 13.76
N GLY A 204 -17.54 13.26 12.65
CA GLY A 204 -18.83 13.21 11.99
C GLY A 204 -19.86 12.42 12.81
N PRO A 205 -21.13 12.88 12.86
CA PRO A 205 -22.18 12.28 13.69
C PRO A 205 -22.82 11.02 13.07
N LEU A 206 -22.09 10.23 12.31
CA LEU A 206 -22.65 9.06 11.63
C LEU A 206 -21.87 7.82 12.04
N GLU A 207 -22.60 6.75 12.37
CA GLU A 207 -22.20 5.37 12.63
C GLU A 207 -21.45 4.74 11.43
N ILE A 208 -20.39 5.39 10.98
CA ILE A 208 -19.57 5.10 9.80
C ILE A 208 -18.48 4.09 10.14
N GLU A 209 -18.16 3.92 11.42
CA GLU A 209 -17.19 2.91 11.89
C GLU A 209 -17.56 1.50 11.41
N SER A 210 -18.85 1.12 11.41
CA SER A 210 -19.29 -0.20 10.95
C SER A 210 -19.32 -0.31 9.42
N TYR A 211 -19.82 0.70 8.71
CA TYR A 211 -20.06 0.63 7.27
C TYR A 211 -18.78 0.56 6.41
N TYR A 212 -17.74 1.32 6.77
CA TYR A 212 -16.49 1.28 6.02
C TYR A 212 -15.54 0.23 6.55
N ALA A 213 -15.49 -0.07 7.86
CA ALA A 213 -14.61 -1.12 8.38
C ALA A 213 -15.06 -2.52 7.92
N GLU A 214 -16.38 -2.81 7.94
CA GLU A 214 -16.90 -4.05 7.35
C GLU A 214 -16.54 -4.10 5.87
N ARG A 215 -16.86 -3.05 5.09
CA ARG A 215 -16.68 -3.06 3.63
C ARG A 215 -15.22 -2.99 3.19
N PHE A 216 -14.32 -2.40 3.98
CA PHE A 216 -12.86 -2.44 3.75
C PHE A 216 -12.29 -3.85 3.92
N LEU A 217 -12.80 -4.61 4.90
CA LEU A 217 -12.45 -6.02 5.09
C LEU A 217 -13.18 -6.92 4.07
N THR A 218 -14.40 -6.56 3.64
CA THR A 218 -15.18 -7.36 2.66
C THR A 218 -14.87 -7.08 1.19
N PHE A 219 -14.08 -6.05 0.84
CA PHE A 219 -13.73 -5.77 -0.56
C PHE A 219 -12.83 -6.86 -1.20
N GLY A 220 -12.43 -7.88 -0.43
CA GLY A 220 -11.81 -9.12 -0.92
C GLY A 220 -12.61 -10.41 -0.62
N LEU A 221 -13.84 -10.33 -0.09
CA LEU A 221 -14.64 -11.50 0.31
C LEU A 221 -16.00 -11.60 -0.38
N LYS A 222 -16.48 -10.56 -1.08
CA LYS A 222 -17.85 -10.53 -1.61
C LYS A 222 -18.06 -11.11 -3.02
N ASP A 223 -17.02 -11.57 -3.69
CA ASP A 223 -17.11 -12.17 -5.04
C ASP A 223 -16.88 -13.69 -5.04
N ALA A 224 -17.18 -14.37 -3.93
CA ALA A 224 -17.05 -15.83 -3.79
C ALA A 224 -18.35 -16.52 -3.32
N GLU A 225 -19.49 -16.09 -3.88
CA GLU A 225 -20.71 -16.92 -3.94
C GLU A 225 -21.01 -17.31 -5.39
#